data_AF-A0A0C2GBZ9-F1
#
_entry.id   AF-A0A0C2GBZ9-F1
#
_cell.length_a   1.000
_cell.length_b   1.000
_cell.length_c   1.000
_cell.angle_alpha   90.00
_cell.angle_beta   90.00
_cell.angle_gamma   90.00
#
_symmetry.space_group_name_H-M   'P 1'
#
loop_
_entity.id
_entity.type
_entity.pdbx_description
1 polymer ?
#
loop_
_entity_poly.entity_id
_entity_poly.type
_entity_poly.pdbx_seq_one_letter_code
_entity_poly.pdbx_strand_id
1 'polypeptide(L)'
;MILSDTVKLKEFANDFEMTIDLMYRVAKGYQTNPDLRLTWLLNMASRHADRELYCEAGQCVLHAAALAAEYIGWCLFSLFP
;
A
#
# COMPACT_ATOMS: atom_id res chain seq x y z
N MET A 1 1.54 -16.41 -3.37
CA MET A 1 1.76 -16.68 -1.93
C MET A 1 2.56 -15.51 -1.38
N ILE A 2 2.02 -14.73 -0.45
CA ILE A 2 2.55 -13.41 -0.04
C ILE A 2 4.03 -13.47 0.42
N LEU A 3 4.45 -14.56 1.05
CA LEU A 3 5.85 -14.74 1.48
C LEU A 3 6.85 -14.77 0.30
N SER A 4 6.44 -15.34 -0.83
CA SER A 4 7.29 -15.46 -2.02
C SER A 4 7.56 -14.10 -2.66
N ASP A 5 6.57 -13.20 -2.62
CA ASP A 5 6.67 -11.86 -3.19
C ASP A 5 7.54 -10.95 -2.31
N THR A 6 7.54 -11.15 -0.98
CA THR A 6 8.46 -10.44 -0.07
C THR A 6 9.92 -10.85 -0.19
N VAL A 7 10.20 -12.10 -0.59
CA VAL A 7 11.58 -12.55 -0.86
C VAL A 7 12.10 -11.93 -2.16
N LYS A 8 11.24 -11.88 -3.19
CA LYS A 8 11.53 -11.28 -4.49
C LYS A 8 11.73 -9.76 -4.43
N LEU A 9 11.14 -9.07 -3.44
CA LEU A 9 11.36 -7.64 -3.23
C LEU A 9 12.83 -7.25 -3.03
N LYS A 10 13.65 -8.14 -2.45
CA LYS A 10 15.11 -7.90 -2.33
C LYS A 10 15.86 -8.22 -3.63
N GLU A 11 15.39 -9.18 -4.41
CA GLU A 11 16.05 -9.60 -5.66
C GLU A 11 15.82 -8.58 -6.79
N PHE A 12 14.63 -7.96 -6.83
CA PHE A 12 14.27 -6.97 -7.84
C PHE A 12 14.43 -5.52 -7.38
N ALA A 13 15.18 -5.26 -6.31
CA ALA A 13 15.39 -3.90 -5.79
C ALA A 13 15.99 -2.93 -6.83
N ASN A 14 16.60 -3.45 -7.90
CA ASN A 14 17.17 -2.68 -8.99
C ASN A 14 16.12 -2.24 -10.05
N ASP A 15 14.97 -2.92 -10.12
CA ASP A 15 13.85 -2.59 -11.00
C ASP A 15 12.72 -1.96 -10.19
N PHE A 16 12.53 -0.67 -10.39
CA PHE A 16 11.58 0.13 -9.64
C PHE A 16 10.13 -0.29 -9.89
N GLU A 17 9.76 -0.50 -11.15
CA GLU A 17 8.40 -0.86 -11.55
C GLU A 17 8.02 -2.25 -11.01
N MET A 18 8.93 -3.21 -11.15
CA MET A 18 8.74 -4.55 -10.61
C MET A 18 8.64 -4.54 -9.08
N THR A 19 9.44 -3.70 -8.41
CA THR A 19 9.40 -3.53 -6.96
C THR A 19 8.05 -2.98 -6.50
N ILE A 20 7.54 -1.92 -7.14
CA ILE A 20 6.24 -1.33 -6.81
C ILE A 20 5.09 -2.31 -7.08
N ASP A 21 5.12 -3.05 -8.20
CA ASP A 21 4.09 -4.06 -8.49
C ASP A 21 4.08 -5.20 -7.46
N LEU A 22 5.26 -5.67 -7.02
CA LEU A 22 5.38 -6.65 -5.95
C LEU A 22 4.84 -6.09 -4.62
N MET A 23 5.18 -4.86 -4.25
CA MET A 23 4.65 -4.19 -3.06
C MET A 23 3.11 -4.08 -3.10
N TYR A 24 2.56 -3.74 -4.26
CA TYR A 24 1.11 -3.67 -4.45
C TYR A 24 0.44 -5.04 -4.32
N ARG A 25 1.02 -6.09 -4.89
CA ARG A 25 0.53 -7.48 -4.73
C ARG A 25 0.55 -7.93 -3.28
N VAL A 26 1.60 -7.59 -2.53
CA VAL A 26 1.71 -7.86 -1.09
C VAL A 26 0.64 -7.08 -0.32
N ALA A 27 0.46 -5.78 -0.60
CA ALA A 27 -0.58 -4.96 0.01
C ALA A 27 -2.00 -5.50 -0.25
N LYS A 28 -2.27 -5.98 -1.47
CA LYS A 28 -3.52 -6.65 -1.85
C LYS A 28 -3.69 -8.02 -1.20
N GLY A 29 -2.61 -8.65 -0.75
CA GLY A 29 -2.66 -9.87 0.04
C GLY A 29 -3.16 -9.65 1.48
N TYR A 30 -2.95 -8.45 2.04
CA TYR A 30 -3.35 -8.09 3.40
C TYR A 30 -4.76 -7.47 3.48
N GLN A 31 -5.73 -7.97 2.72
CA GLN A 31 -7.10 -7.41 2.69
C GLN A 31 -7.79 -7.44 4.06
N THR A 32 -7.46 -8.44 4.88
CA THR A 32 -8.01 -8.63 6.23
C THR A 32 -7.36 -7.73 7.28
N ASN A 33 -6.22 -7.10 6.99
CA ASN A 33 -5.45 -6.28 7.93
C ASN A 33 -5.19 -4.88 7.33
N PRO A 34 -6.11 -3.92 7.49
CA PRO A 34 -6.01 -2.59 6.88
C PRO A 34 -4.75 -1.82 7.32
N ASP A 35 -4.29 -1.98 8.57
CA ASP A 35 -3.08 -1.31 9.08
C ASP A 35 -1.80 -1.72 8.34
N LEU A 36 -1.68 -3.01 8.01
CA LEU A 36 -0.55 -3.52 7.22
C LEU A 36 -0.63 -2.96 5.80
N ARG A 37 -1.82 -2.95 5.19
CA ARG A 37 -2.03 -2.39 3.86
C ARG A 37 -1.69 -0.89 3.82
N LEU A 38 -2.05 -0.13 4.85
CA LEU A 38 -1.68 1.28 5.01
C LEU A 38 -0.16 1.46 5.04
N THR A 39 0.54 0.64 5.83
CA THR A 39 2.00 0.69 5.95
C THR A 39 2.68 0.47 4.60
N TRP A 40 2.20 -0.49 3.80
CA TRP A 40 2.74 -0.74 2.46
C TRP A 40 2.48 0.42 1.49
N LEU A 41 1.29 1.03 1.51
CA LEU A 41 0.96 2.18 0.68
C LEU A 41 1.82 3.40 1.01
N LEU A 42 2.06 3.66 2.30
CA LEU A 42 2.95 4.74 2.74
C LEU A 42 4.42 4.48 2.34
N ASN A 43 4.87 3.22 2.41
CA ASN A 43 6.21 2.85 1.96
C ASN A 43 6.38 3.06 0.43
N MET A 44 5.37 2.70 -0.36
CA MET A 44 5.35 2.96 -1.81
C MET A 44 5.41 4.47 -2.08
N ALA A 45 4.61 5.27 -1.38
CA ALA A 45 4.63 6.73 -1.53
C ALA A 45 6.03 7.34 -1.28
N SER A 46 6.72 6.89 -0.21
CA SER A 46 8.09 7.33 0.08
C SER A 46 9.05 6.98 -1.06
N ARG A 47 8.97 5.76 -1.61
CA ARG A 47 9.83 5.31 -2.72
C ARG A 47 9.58 6.07 -4.02
N HIS A 48 8.34 6.45 -4.29
CA HIS A 48 8.00 7.31 -5.43
C HIS A 48 8.56 8.73 -5.21
N ALA A 49 8.46 9.27 -4.00
CA ALA A 49 9.01 10.58 -3.66
C ALA A 49 10.56 10.63 -3.80
N ASP A 50 11.26 9.55 -3.42
CA ASP A 50 12.72 9.43 -3.56
C ASP A 50 13.21 9.50 -5.03
N ARG A 51 12.34 9.22 -6.00
CA ARG A 51 12.62 9.29 -7.45
C ARG A 51 11.98 10.50 -8.12
N GLU A 52 11.50 11.46 -7.34
CA GLU A 52 10.81 12.68 -7.81
C GLU A 52 9.50 12.39 -8.57
N LEU A 53 8.92 11.20 -8.37
CA LEU A 53 7.64 10.77 -8.94
C LEU A 53 6.48 11.21 -8.02
N TYR A 54 6.24 12.52 -7.95
CA TYR A 54 5.28 13.09 -7.00
C TYR A 54 3.82 12.76 -7.32
N CYS A 55 3.47 12.53 -8.59
CA CYS A 55 2.12 12.17 -8.99
C CYS A 55 1.72 10.80 -8.43
N GLU A 56 2.60 9.81 -8.61
CA GLU A 56 2.45 8.44 -8.14
C GLU A 56 2.49 8.38 -6.61
N ALA A 57 3.40 9.14 -5.98
CA ALA A 57 3.43 9.30 -4.53
C ALA A 57 2.09 9.84 -4.00
N GLY A 58 1.54 10.87 -4.65
CA GLY A 58 0.24 11.45 -4.32
C GLY A 58 -0.91 10.43 -4.45
N GLN A 59 -0.89 9.60 -5.49
CA GLN A 59 -1.88 8.52 -5.67
C GLN A 59 -1.78 7.46 -4.57
N CYS A 60 -0.58 7.06 -4.16
CA CYS A 60 -0.39 6.12 -3.05
C CYS A 60 -0.97 6.67 -1.74
N VAL A 61 -0.74 7.96 -1.44
CA VAL A 61 -1.30 8.62 -0.24
C VAL A 61 -2.82 8.75 -0.33
N LEU A 62 -3.36 9.07 -1.51
CA LEU A 62 -4.81 9.13 -1.73
C LEU A 62 -5.48 7.77 -1.48
N HIS A 63 -4.87 6.68 -1.96
CA HIS A 63 -5.34 5.33 -1.66
C HIS A 63 -5.26 4.99 -0.17
N ALA A 64 -4.21 5.43 0.53
CA ALA A 64 -4.09 5.24 1.97
C ALA A 64 -5.19 6.01 2.74
N ALA A 65 -5.48 7.25 2.35
CA ALA A 65 -6.54 8.06 2.93
C ALA A 65 -7.94 7.45 2.67
N ALA A 66 -8.19 6.94 1.46
CA ALA A 66 -9.43 6.25 1.14
C ALA A 66 -9.64 5.01 2.01
N LEU A 67 -8.59 4.20 2.21
CA LEU A 67 -8.65 3.02 3.08
C LEU A 67 -8.96 3.41 4.54
N ALA A 68 -8.36 4.48 5.04
CA ALA A 68 -8.64 5.00 6.38
C ALA A 68 -10.09 5.52 6.50
N ALA A 69 -10.57 6.22 5.48
CA ALA A 69 -11.94 6.72 5.44
C ALA A 69 -12.97 5.59 5.41
N GLU A 70 -12.72 4.52 4.65
CA GLU A 70 -13.58 3.31 4.65
C GLU A 70 -13.63 2.68 6.04
N TYR A 71 -12.48 2.53 6.71
CA TYR A 71 -12.42 1.95 8.06
C TYR A 71 -13.17 2.80 9.09
N ILE A 72 -12.99 4.12 9.06
CA ILE A 72 -13.72 5.05 9.93
C ILE A 72 -15.22 5.04 9.62
N GLY A 73 -15.59 5.01 8.34
CA GLY A 73 -16.98 4.92 7.88
C GLY A 73 -17.67 3.65 8.37
N TRP A 74 -16.99 2.50 8.32
CA TRP A 74 -17.50 1.24 8.86
C TRP A 74 -17.69 1.30 10.37
N CYS A 75 -16.77 1.95 11.10
CA CYS A 75 -16.89 2.18 12.53
C CYS A 75 -18.11 3.06 12.88
N LEU A 76 -18.37 4.10 12.06
CA LEU A 76 -19.53 4.97 12.22
C LEU A 76 -20.86 4.25 11.94
N PHE A 77 -20.92 3.42 10.89
CA PHE A 77 -22.12 2.66 10.54
C PHE A 77 -22.47 1.55 11.54
N SER A 78 -21.47 1.01 12.25
CA SER A 78 -21.70 0.00 13.28
C SER A 78 -22.13 0.60 14.63
N LEU A 79 -21.94 1.91 14.84
CA LEU A 79 -22.34 2.61 16.06
C LEU A 79 -23.78 3.19 16.01
N PHE A 80 -24.37 3.31 14.82
CA PHE A 80 -25.75 3.76 14.63
C PHE A 80 -26.50 2.74 13.76
N PRO A 81 -27.30 1.83 14.35
CA PRO A 81 -28.22 0.96 13.61
C PRO A 81 -29.41 1.71 13.01
#